data_AF-A0A2V8V994-F1
#
_entry.id   AF-A0A2V8V994-F1
#
_cell.length_a   1.000
_cell.length_b   1.000
_cell.length_c   1.000
_cell.angle_alpha   90.00
_cell.angle_beta   90.00
_cell.angle_gamma   90.00
#
_symmetry.space_group_name_H-M   'P 1'
#
loop_
_entity.id
_entity.type
_entity.pdbx_description
1 polymer ?
#
loop_
_entity_poly.entity_id
_entity_poly.type
_entity_poly.pdbx_seq_one_letter_code
_entity_poly.pdbx_strand_id
1 'polypeptide(L)'
;MWVLLNGLDDLVIDAACACSWLAARLSRRAQFRRPSEAELDAVPQKRIALFVPLWKEHRVIQKMVEHTISANHYGDYDFFIGAYPNDTPTVAAIRETNKQVKNLHLAVCPHDGPTSKADNLNWIYQHMLLIEAAGRRAFRQP
;
A
#
# COMPACT_ATOMS: atom_id res chain seq x y z
N MET A 1 -4.44 29.84 -39.75
CA MET A 1 -4.43 28.51 -40.41
C MET A 1 -3.41 27.60 -39.72
N TRP A 2 -3.50 27.42 -38.39
CA TRP A 2 -2.59 26.61 -37.55
C TRP A 2 -3.29 26.18 -36.23
N VAL A 3 -4.63 26.10 -36.24
CA VAL A 3 -5.45 25.71 -35.08
C VAL A 3 -6.28 24.45 -35.42
N LEU A 4 -6.68 24.29 -36.68
CA LEU A 4 -7.39 23.11 -37.17
C LEU A 4 -6.51 21.84 -37.25
N LEU A 5 -5.19 22.00 -37.39
CA LEU A 5 -4.23 20.88 -37.44
C LEU A 5 -3.92 20.31 -36.04
N ASN A 6 -3.95 21.13 -34.98
CA ASN A 6 -3.70 20.66 -33.61
C ASN A 6 -4.92 19.97 -32.99
N GLY A 7 -6.14 20.41 -33.31
CA GLY A 7 -7.36 19.76 -32.79
C GLY A 7 -7.61 18.36 -33.36
N LEU A 8 -7.04 18.04 -34.53
CA LEU A 8 -7.18 16.72 -35.12
C LEU A 8 -6.29 15.67 -34.41
N ASP A 9 -5.12 16.06 -33.92
CA ASP A 9 -4.22 15.18 -33.17
C ASP A 9 -4.84 14.76 -31.82
N ASP A 10 -5.44 15.73 -31.11
CA ASP A 10 -6.16 15.49 -29.84
C ASP A 10 -7.33 14.51 -30.04
N LEU A 11 -8.10 14.68 -31.12
CA LEU A 11 -9.23 13.79 -31.45
C LEU A 11 -8.78 12.37 -31.82
N VAL A 12 -7.59 12.22 -32.42
CA VAL A 12 -7.00 10.91 -32.73
C VAL A 12 -6.56 10.19 -31.46
N ILE A 13 -5.94 10.90 -30.51
CA ILE A 13 -5.57 10.33 -29.20
C ILE A 13 -6.83 9.92 -28.43
N ASP A 14 -7.86 10.78 -28.39
CA ASP A 14 -9.13 10.46 -27.74
C ASP A 14 -9.81 9.24 -28.38
N ALA A 15 -9.85 9.17 -29.71
CA ALA A 15 -10.41 8.02 -30.42
C ALA A 15 -9.61 6.73 -30.19
N ALA A 16 -8.26 6.80 -30.20
CA ALA A 16 -7.40 5.66 -29.92
C ALA A 16 -7.57 5.17 -28.46
N CYS A 17 -7.65 6.10 -27.51
CA CYS A 17 -7.93 5.81 -26.11
C CYS A 17 -9.33 5.19 -25.93
N ALA A 18 -10.36 5.74 -26.58
CA ALA A 18 -11.72 5.22 -26.52
C ALA A 18 -11.81 3.81 -27.14
N CYS A 19 -11.20 3.58 -28.30
CA CYS A 19 -11.12 2.28 -28.95
C CYS A 19 -10.37 1.26 -28.08
N SER A 20 -9.22 1.63 -27.50
CA SER A 20 -8.46 0.77 -26.60
C SER A 20 -9.23 0.45 -25.33
N TRP A 21 -9.92 1.44 -24.76
CA TRP A 21 -10.79 1.25 -23.60
C TRP A 21 -11.96 0.33 -23.91
N LEU A 22 -12.59 0.49 -25.07
CA LEU A 22 -13.74 -0.32 -25.50
C LEU A 22 -13.31 -1.76 -25.81
N ALA A 23 -12.21 -1.94 -26.54
CA ALA A 23 -11.62 -3.26 -26.79
C ALA A 23 -11.25 -3.95 -25.48
N ALA A 24 -10.54 -3.26 -24.58
CA ALA A 24 -10.20 -3.81 -23.27
C ALA A 24 -11.44 -4.06 -22.41
N ARG A 25 -12.53 -3.28 -22.53
CA ARG A 25 -13.77 -3.50 -21.79
C ARG A 25 -14.53 -4.72 -22.31
N LEU A 26 -14.55 -4.92 -23.63
CA LEU A 26 -15.16 -6.09 -24.27
C LEU A 26 -14.36 -7.37 -23.98
N SER A 27 -13.02 -7.30 -24.05
CA SER A 27 -12.14 -8.44 -23.74
C SER A 27 -12.09 -8.77 -22.24
N ARG A 28 -12.01 -7.77 -21.34
CA ARG A 28 -11.95 -8.00 -19.88
C ARG A 28 -13.26 -8.51 -19.30
N ARG A 29 -14.41 -8.21 -19.92
CA ARG A 29 -15.71 -8.72 -19.47
C ARG A 29 -15.88 -10.22 -19.71
N ALA A 30 -15.12 -10.79 -20.65
CA ALA A 30 -15.10 -12.23 -20.92
C ALA A 30 -14.16 -13.03 -19.98
N GLN A 31 -13.20 -12.37 -19.32
CA GLN A 31 -12.13 -13.05 -18.57
C GLN A 31 -12.22 -12.91 -17.04
N PHE A 32 -13.04 -12.00 -16.51
CA PHE A 32 -13.17 -11.81 -15.06
C PHE A 32 -14.27 -12.71 -14.47
N ARG A 33 -13.94 -13.99 -14.29
CA ARG A 33 -14.66 -14.82 -13.30
C ARG A 33 -14.17 -14.41 -11.91
N ARG A 34 -15.08 -13.99 -11.02
CA ARG A 34 -14.73 -13.80 -9.60
C ARG A 34 -14.48 -15.18 -8.99
N PRO A 35 -13.30 -15.44 -8.40
CA PRO A 35 -13.06 -16.68 -7.67
C PRO A 35 -14.08 -16.82 -6.53
N SER A 36 -14.48 -18.05 -6.21
CA SER A 36 -15.23 -18.32 -4.99
C SER A 36 -14.32 -18.21 -3.77
N GLU A 37 -14.89 -18.05 -2.57
CA GLU A 37 -14.13 -18.00 -1.32
C GLU A 37 -13.28 -19.26 -1.12
N ALA A 38 -13.84 -20.44 -1.41
CA ALA A 38 -13.11 -21.71 -1.33
C ALA A 38 -11.91 -21.79 -2.29
N GLU A 39 -11.98 -21.15 -3.46
CA GLU A 39 -10.85 -21.07 -4.39
C GLU A 39 -9.76 -20.12 -3.91
N LEU A 40 -10.13 -19.06 -3.18
CA LEU A 40 -9.18 -18.14 -2.56
C LEU A 40 -8.47 -18.79 -1.37
N ASP A 41 -9.22 -19.52 -0.54
CA ASP A 41 -8.69 -20.21 0.64
C ASP A 41 -7.78 -21.40 0.27
N ALA A 42 -7.99 -22.00 -0.90
CA ALA A 42 -7.15 -23.09 -1.40
C ALA A 42 -5.75 -22.63 -1.84
N VAL A 43 -5.54 -21.34 -2.09
CA VAL A 43 -4.25 -20.80 -2.51
C VAL A 43 -3.39 -20.49 -1.29
N PRO A 44 -2.11 -20.92 -1.26
CA PRO A 44 -1.21 -20.57 -0.16
C PRO A 44 -1.12 -19.05 -0.02
N GLN A 45 -1.30 -18.56 1.21
CA GLN A 45 -1.21 -17.14 1.49
C GLN A 45 0.21 -16.64 1.16
N LYS A 46 0.25 -15.58 0.35
CA LYS A 46 1.46 -14.83 0.03
C LYS A 46 1.66 -13.75 1.07
N ARG A 47 2.89 -13.53 1.50
CA ARG A 47 3.15 -12.50 2.50
C ARG A 47 2.95 -11.08 1.95
N ILE A 48 2.22 -10.25 2.69
CA ILE A 48 1.89 -8.88 2.31
C ILE A 48 2.56 -7.89 3.28
N ALA A 49 3.22 -6.87 2.74
CA ALA A 49 3.71 -5.73 3.52
C ALA A 49 2.68 -4.58 3.46
N LEU A 50 2.11 -4.21 4.61
CA LEU A 50 1.13 -3.13 4.72
C LEU A 50 1.82 -1.83 5.12
N PHE A 51 1.95 -0.90 4.17
CA PHE A 51 2.63 0.38 4.39
C PHE A 51 1.65 1.45 4.84
N VAL A 52 1.90 2.04 6.01
CA VAL A 52 1.04 3.07 6.61
C VAL A 52 1.87 4.28 7.01
N PRO A 53 1.91 5.35 6.20
CA PRO A 53 2.57 6.60 6.58
C PRO A 53 1.66 7.42 7.50
N LEU A 54 2.16 7.83 8.67
CA LEU A 54 1.41 8.61 9.66
C LEU A 54 2.03 9.98 9.93
N TRP A 55 1.16 10.97 10.15
CA TRP A 55 1.54 12.29 10.66
C TRP A 55 0.44 12.88 11.55
N LYS A 56 0.72 13.03 12.84
CA LYS A 56 -0.18 13.51 13.90
C LYS A 56 -1.45 12.67 14.08
N GLU A 57 -1.34 11.37 13.85
CA GLU A 57 -2.46 10.41 13.86
C GLU A 57 -2.47 9.46 15.08
N HIS A 58 -1.80 9.85 16.17
CA HIS A 58 -1.71 9.09 17.43
C HIS A 58 -3.04 8.55 17.98
N ARG A 59 -4.17 9.25 17.74
CA ARG A 59 -5.49 8.82 18.22
C ARG A 59 -6.12 7.70 17.38
N VAL A 60 -5.68 7.53 16.15
CA VAL A 60 -6.32 6.64 15.16
C VAL A 60 -5.56 5.33 15.02
N ILE A 61 -4.24 5.35 15.17
CA ILE A 61 -3.37 4.23 14.81
C ILE A 61 -3.74 2.92 15.50
N GLN A 62 -3.95 2.94 16.81
CA GLN A 62 -4.29 1.73 17.56
C GLN A 62 -5.61 1.13 17.05
N LYS A 63 -6.67 1.96 16.96
CA LYS A 63 -7.99 1.52 16.50
C LYS A 63 -7.95 1.03 15.05
N MET A 64 -7.14 1.66 14.20
CA MET A 64 -6.97 1.24 12.81
C MET A 64 -6.34 -0.15 12.74
N VAL A 65 -5.25 -0.38 13.47
CA VAL A 65 -4.58 -1.70 13.51
C VAL A 65 -5.51 -2.77 14.08
N GLU A 66 -6.17 -2.50 15.20
CA GLU A 66 -7.15 -3.43 15.81
C GLU A 66 -8.27 -3.78 14.82
N HIS A 67 -8.81 -2.78 14.12
CA HIS A 67 -9.86 -3.00 13.14
C HIS A 67 -9.37 -3.85 11.95
N THR A 68 -8.19 -3.53 11.40
CA THR A 68 -7.60 -4.32 10.32
C THR A 68 -7.37 -5.77 10.73
N ILE A 69 -6.93 -6.02 11.96
CA ILE A 69 -6.77 -7.39 12.48
C ILE A 69 -8.13 -8.08 12.61
N SER A 70 -9.14 -7.41 13.16
CA SER A 70 -10.46 -8.01 13.37
C SER A 70 -11.24 -8.30 12.08
N ALA A 71 -11.03 -7.49 11.05
CA ALA A 71 -11.82 -7.54 9.82
C ALA A 71 -11.18 -8.40 8.73
N ASN A 72 -9.91 -8.79 8.89
CA ASN A 72 -9.16 -9.49 7.85
C ASN A 72 -9.05 -10.98 8.14
N HIS A 73 -9.51 -11.81 7.20
CA HIS A 73 -9.36 -13.27 7.24
C HIS A 73 -7.98 -13.75 6.75
N TYR A 74 -7.16 -12.84 6.22
CA TYR A 74 -5.79 -13.12 5.79
C TYR A 74 -4.85 -13.12 7.00
N GLY A 75 -3.91 -14.07 7.10
CA GLY A 75 -3.00 -14.20 8.23
C GLY A 75 -1.56 -13.73 7.94
N ASP A 76 -1.11 -13.87 6.69
CA ASP A 76 0.29 -13.60 6.31
C ASP A 76 0.52 -12.15 5.87
N TYR A 77 0.49 -11.22 6.83
CA TYR A 77 0.89 -9.83 6.59
C TYR A 77 1.69 -9.23 7.73
N ASP A 78 2.49 -8.21 7.40
CA ASP A 78 3.26 -7.41 8.34
C ASP A 78 2.97 -5.92 8.12
N PHE A 79 2.71 -5.18 9.20
CA PHE A 79 2.55 -3.73 9.17
C PHE A 79 3.91 -3.05 9.20
N PHE A 80 4.12 -2.09 8.30
CA PHE A 80 5.23 -1.16 8.36
C PHE A 80 4.67 0.25 8.46
N ILE A 81 4.76 0.81 9.65
CA ILE A 81 4.16 2.10 9.98
C ILE A 81 5.25 3.15 10.02
N GLY A 82 5.14 4.13 9.12
CA GLY A 82 6.04 5.27 9.03
C GLY A 82 5.61 6.37 9.99
N ALA A 83 6.56 6.90 10.76
CA ALA A 83 6.33 8.04 11.63
C ALA A 83 7.53 8.98 11.62
N TYR A 84 7.31 10.21 12.06
CA TYR A 84 8.35 11.22 12.17
C TYR A 84 8.83 11.38 13.62
N PRO A 85 10.12 11.64 13.85
CA PRO A 85 10.70 11.74 15.19
C PRO A 85 10.12 12.89 16.02
N ASN A 86 9.74 14.01 15.39
CA ASN A 86 9.09 15.14 16.06
C ASN A 86 7.60 14.90 16.42
N ASP A 87 6.99 13.81 15.98
CA ASP A 87 5.64 13.41 16.38
C ASP A 87 5.68 12.33 17.47
N THR A 88 6.26 12.71 18.61
CA THR A 88 6.40 11.85 19.80
C THR A 88 5.10 11.17 20.22
N PRO A 89 3.92 11.83 20.20
CA PRO A 89 2.64 11.17 20.51
C PRO A 89 2.34 9.99 19.59
N THR A 90 2.53 10.14 18.28
CA THR A 90 2.26 9.06 17.32
C THR A 90 3.28 7.94 17.45
N VAL A 91 4.56 8.27 17.62
CA VAL A 91 5.61 7.27 17.89
C VAL A 91 5.32 6.47 19.16
N ALA A 92 4.88 7.13 20.23
CA ALA A 92 4.52 6.48 21.48
C ALA A 92 3.31 5.54 21.29
N ALA A 93 2.28 6.00 20.59
CA ALA A 93 1.10 5.18 20.28
C ALA A 93 1.47 3.93 19.47
N ILE A 94 2.31 4.06 18.43
CA ILE A 94 2.77 2.91 17.64
C ILE A 94 3.56 1.93 18.50
N ARG A 95 4.44 2.43 19.39
CA ARG A 95 5.20 1.57 20.30
C ARG A 95 4.29 0.80 21.27
N GLU A 96 3.22 1.43 21.74
CA GLU A 96 2.23 0.76 22.59
C GLU A 96 1.51 -0.35 21.80
N THR A 97 1.02 -0.05 20.60
CA THR A 97 0.39 -1.06 19.73
C THR A 97 1.35 -2.21 19.40
N ASN A 98 2.64 -1.94 19.19
CA ASN A 98 3.66 -2.96 18.91
C ASN A 98 3.87 -3.96 20.07
N LYS A 99 3.50 -3.60 21.31
CA LYS A 99 3.56 -4.55 22.43
C LYS A 99 2.56 -5.70 22.23
N GLN A 100 1.38 -5.36 21.71
CA GLN A 100 0.25 -6.26 21.47
C GLN A 100 0.35 -6.95 20.11
N VAL A 101 0.82 -6.24 19.07
CA VAL A 101 0.84 -6.69 17.68
C VAL A 101 2.27 -6.95 17.24
N LYS A 102 2.68 -8.23 17.15
CA LYS A 102 4.08 -8.63 16.89
C LYS A 102 4.54 -8.48 15.45
N ASN A 103 3.61 -8.47 14.50
CA ASN A 103 3.84 -8.24 13.07
C ASN A 103 3.79 -6.74 12.72
N LEU A 104 4.06 -5.86 13.69
CA LEU A 104 4.11 -4.42 13.50
C LEU A 104 5.56 -3.94 13.55
N HIS A 105 5.95 -3.17 12.55
CA HIS A 105 7.28 -2.61 12.41
C HIS A 105 7.19 -1.08 12.34
N LEU A 106 7.84 -0.41 13.27
CA LEU A 106 7.93 1.05 13.30
C LEU A 106 9.12 1.51 12.45
N ALA A 107 8.82 2.21 11.35
CA ALA A 107 9.80 2.86 10.49
C ALA A 107 9.86 4.37 10.80
N VAL A 108 10.81 4.79 11.64
CA VAL A 108 11.00 6.22 11.93
C VAL A 108 11.83 6.87 10.82
N CYS A 109 11.34 7.99 10.28
CA CYS A 109 12.09 8.79 9.32
C CYS A 109 13.34 9.41 9.98
N PRO A 110 14.45 9.60 9.25
CA PRO A 110 15.68 10.17 9.82
C PRO A 110 15.61 11.69 10.06
N HIS A 111 14.52 12.34 9.66
CA HIS A 111 14.33 13.78 9.70
C HIS A 111 12.95 14.13 10.25
N ASP A 112 12.80 15.37 10.73
CA ASP A 112 11.54 15.88 11.27
C ASP A 112 10.49 16.06 10.17
N GLY A 113 9.25 15.71 10.50
CA GLY A 113 8.11 15.85 9.62
C GLY A 113 7.39 17.20 9.71
N PRO A 114 6.43 17.45 8.81
CA PRO A 114 6.07 16.58 7.71
C PRO A 114 7.02 16.78 6.53
N THR A 115 7.34 15.69 5.82
CA THR A 115 7.84 15.74 4.45
C THR A 115 6.68 15.39 3.49
N SER A 116 6.98 14.76 2.36
CA SER A 116 5.94 14.27 1.46
C SER A 116 5.47 12.86 1.84
N LYS A 117 4.25 12.50 1.46
CA LYS A 117 3.76 11.12 1.60
C LYS A 117 4.70 10.12 0.90
N ALA A 118 5.24 10.50 -0.26
CA ALA A 118 6.16 9.67 -1.03
C ALA A 118 7.48 9.45 -0.28
N ASP A 119 8.02 10.49 0.36
CA ASP A 119 9.25 10.38 1.15
C ASP A 119 9.06 9.47 2.37
N ASN A 120 7.97 9.63 3.13
CA ASN A 120 7.66 8.73 4.24
C ASN A 120 7.50 7.26 3.75
N LEU A 121 6.77 7.04 2.65
CA LEU A 121 6.64 5.71 2.03
C LEU A 121 7.99 5.12 1.59
N ASN A 122 8.91 5.94 1.08
CA ASN A 122 10.25 5.49 0.73
C ASN A 122 10.99 5.00 1.96
N TRP A 123 10.91 5.70 3.09
CA TRP A 123 11.52 5.27 4.35
C TRP A 123 10.91 3.99 4.91
N ILE A 124 9.59 3.84 4.82
CA ILE A 124 8.89 2.60 5.15
C ILE A 124 9.44 1.45 4.29
N TYR A 125 9.57 1.66 2.98
CA TYR A 125 10.08 0.66 2.05
C TYR A 125 11.53 0.27 2.37
N GLN A 126 12.42 1.23 2.63
CA GLN A 126 13.80 0.94 3.06
C GLN A 126 13.82 0.11 4.36
N HIS A 127 12.93 0.41 5.31
CA HIS A 127 12.83 -0.35 6.55
C HIS A 127 12.35 -1.79 6.32
N MET A 128 11.42 -1.99 5.38
CA MET A 128 10.99 -3.33 4.96
C MET A 128 12.15 -4.13 4.35
N LEU A 129 12.96 -3.52 3.48
CA LEU A 129 14.15 -4.15 2.91
C LEU A 129 15.16 -4.57 3.99
N LEU A 130 15.34 -3.75 5.04
CA LEU A 130 16.22 -4.11 6.16
C LEU A 130 15.70 -5.34 6.94
N ILE A 131 14.38 -5.44 7.10
CA ILE A 131 13.75 -6.58 7.76
C ILE A 131 13.85 -7.85 6.90
N GLU A 132 13.70 -7.71 5.58
CA GLU A 132 13.90 -8.80 4.62
C GLU A 132 15.36 -9.29 4.61
N ALA A 133 16.32 -8.37 4.54
CA ALA A 133 17.75 -8.67 4.57
C ALA A 133 18.22 -9.29 5.88
N ALA A 134 17.59 -8.93 7.01
CA ALA A 134 17.84 -9.55 8.31
C ALA A 134 17.34 -11.01 8.41
N GLY A 135 16.85 -11.58 7.31
CA GLY A 135 16.37 -12.96 7.23
C GLY A 135 15.07 -13.18 8.00
N ARG A 136 14.41 -12.11 8.45
CA ARG A 136 13.19 -12.25 9.26
C ARG A 136 12.06 -12.77 8.39
N ARG A 137 11.82 -12.17 7.21
CA ARG A 137 10.69 -12.47 6.33
C ARG A 137 10.96 -11.98 4.90
N ALA A 138 10.82 -12.86 3.90
CA ALA A 138 10.81 -12.45 2.49
C ALA A 138 9.40 -12.01 2.07
N PHE A 139 9.34 -10.87 1.38
CA PHE A 139 8.12 -10.28 0.80
C PHE A 139 8.16 -10.30 -0.73
N ARG A 140 9.37 -10.32 -1.30
CA ARG A 140 9.56 -10.44 -2.75
C ARG A 140 9.40 -11.90 -3.17
N GLN A 141 8.51 -12.16 -4.12
CA GLN A 141 8.45 -13.46 -4.78
C GLN A 141 9.64 -13.59 -5.76
N PRO A 142 10.23 -14.79 -5.89
CA PRO A 142 11.22 -15.07 -6.93
C PRO A 142 10.66 -14.90 -8.34
#